data_AF-A0A378MHG6-F1
#
_entry.id   AF-A0A378MHG6-F1
#
_cell.length_a   1.000
_cell.length_b   1.000
_cell.length_c   1.000
_cell.angle_alpha   90.00
_cell.angle_beta   90.00
_cell.angle_gamma   90.00
#
_symmetry.space_group_name_H-M   'P 1'
#
loop_
_entity.id
_entity.type
_entity.pdbx_description
1 polymer ?
#
loop_
_entity_poly.entity_id
_entity_poly.type
_entity_poly.pdbx_seq_one_letter_code
_entity_poly.pdbx_strand_id
1 'polypeptide(L)' 'MYNPEVPMYELEYQLTNDDPNVKQLRKRYEIPTDKETTLLLKGRGNLDGSSGSVGYKNIEFTFDKR' A
#
# COMPACT_ATOMS: atom_id res chain seq x y z
N MET A 1 -3.65 2.76 -10.69
CA MET A 1 -4.32 4.01 -11.14
C MET A 1 -3.30 5.13 -11.20
N TYR A 2 -3.36 6.00 -12.21
CA TYR A 2 -2.54 7.22 -12.29
C TYR A 2 -3.45 8.42 -12.57
N ASN A 3 -3.29 9.49 -11.81
CA ASN A 3 -3.99 10.76 -12.00
C ASN A 3 -2.96 11.90 -12.15
N PRO A 4 -2.77 12.44 -13.36
CA PRO A 4 -1.79 13.48 -13.64
C PRO A 4 -2.19 14.88 -13.15
N GLU A 5 -3.47 15.16 -12.85
CA GLU A 5 -3.91 16.48 -12.37
C GLU A 5 -3.49 16.73 -10.92
N VAL A 6 -3.41 15.67 -10.12
CA VAL A 6 -3.00 15.69 -8.69
C VAL A 6 -1.55 15.20 -8.51
N PRO A 7 -0.83 14.97 -9.61
CA PRO A 7 0.07 13.82 -9.84
C PRO A 7 0.06 12.78 -8.72
N MET A 8 -0.81 11.77 -8.83
CA MET A 8 -0.84 10.65 -7.88
C MET A 8 -0.93 9.30 -8.59
N TYR A 9 -0.38 8.28 -7.96
CA TYR A 9 -0.43 6.91 -8.46
C TYR A 9 -0.72 5.93 -7.32
N GLU A 10 -1.47 4.88 -7.65
CA GLU A 10 -1.85 3.83 -6.72
C GLU A 10 -1.70 2.46 -7.36
N LEU A 11 -1.13 1.50 -6.62
CA LEU A 11 -1.04 0.10 -7.01
C LEU A 11 -1.63 -0.75 -5.88
N GLU A 12 -2.61 -1.58 -6.21
CA GLU A 12 -3.28 -2.48 -5.27
C GLU A 12 -2.89 -3.93 -5.61
N TYR A 13 -2.49 -4.70 -4.61
CA TYR A 13 -2.13 -6.10 -4.73
C TYR A 13 -2.82 -6.91 -3.63
N GLN A 14 -3.38 -8.07 -4.00
CA GLN A 14 -3.81 -9.05 -3.01
C GLN A 14 -2.59 -9.90 -2.61
N LEU A 15 -2.25 -9.89 -1.33
CA LEU A 15 -1.22 -10.73 -0.74
C LEU A 15 -1.86 -11.95 -0.11
N THR A 16 -1.11 -13.06 -0.13
CA THR A 16 -1.47 -14.26 0.61
C THR A 16 -1.08 -14.12 2.08
N ASN A 17 -1.76 -14.83 2.98
CA ASN A 17 -1.33 -14.97 4.38
C ASN A 17 0.06 -15.61 4.54
N ASP A 18 0.61 -16.21 3.47
CA ASP A 18 1.95 -16.77 3.46
C ASP A 18 3.07 -15.77 3.17
N ASP A 19 2.72 -14.55 2.73
CA ASP A 19 3.68 -13.48 2.47
C ASP A 19 4.52 -13.17 3.72
N PRO A 20 5.86 -13.02 3.59
CA PRO A 20 6.74 -12.82 4.74
C PRO A 20 6.43 -11.55 5.54
N ASN A 21 5.97 -10.47 4.89
CA ASN A 21 5.62 -9.23 5.57
C ASN A 21 4.27 -9.37 6.30
N VAL A 22 3.30 -10.03 5.68
CA VAL A 22 2.00 -10.34 6.31
C VAL A 22 2.21 -11.18 7.58
N LYS A 23 3.05 -12.24 7.50
CA LYS A 23 3.42 -13.06 8.67
C LYS A 23 4.06 -12.24 9.79
N GLN A 24 4.98 -11.32 9.46
CA GLN A 24 5.62 -10.47 10.45
C GLN A 24 4.62 -9.52 11.13
N LEU A 25 3.70 -8.92 10.38
CA LEU A 25 2.67 -8.04 10.93
C LEU A 25 1.74 -8.77 11.89
N ARG A 26 1.26 -9.96 11.50
CA ARG A 26 0.40 -10.81 12.34
C ARG A 26 1.08 -11.34 13.59
N LYS A 27 2.41 -11.53 13.54
CA LYS A 27 3.20 -11.90 14.72
C LYS A 27 3.34 -10.73 15.70
N ARG A 28 3.43 -9.50 15.18
CA ARG A 28 3.66 -8.28 15.97
C ARG A 28 2.38 -7.69 16.54
N TYR A 29 1.26 -7.84 15.84
CA TYR A 29 -0.02 -7.26 16.21
C TYR A 29 -1.08 -8.37 16.26
N GLU A 30 -1.96 -8.33 17.26
CA GLU A 30 -3.12 -9.22 17.35
C GLU A 30 -4.16 -8.80 16.29
N ILE A 31 -4.05 -9.36 15.09
CA ILE A 31 -4.96 -9.10 13.96
C ILE A 31 -5.98 -10.24 13.89
N PRO A 32 -7.23 -10.04 14.37
CA PRO A 32 -8.19 -11.12 14.61
C PRO A 32 -8.99 -11.48 13.34
N THR A 33 -8.32 -11.69 12.22
CA THR A 33 -8.95 -12.10 10.95
C THR A 33 -7.99 -12.89 10.09
N ASP A 34 -8.44 -13.99 9.50
CA ASP A 34 -7.63 -14.79 8.57
C ASP A 34 -7.88 -14.41 7.10
N LYS A 35 -8.61 -13.31 6.84
CA LYS A 35 -8.81 -12.80 5.48
C LYS A 35 -7.48 -12.47 4.80
N GLU A 36 -7.48 -12.58 3.48
CA GLU A 36 -6.32 -12.22 2.68
C GLU A 36 -6.02 -10.72 2.78
N THR A 37 -4.74 -10.36 2.80
CA THR A 37 -4.31 -8.98 3.05
C THR A 37 -4.14 -8.21 1.74
N THR A 38 -4.70 -7.01 1.65
CA THR A 38 -4.47 -6.14 0.49
C THR A 38 -3.32 -5.17 0.79
N LEU A 39 -2.34 -5.11 -0.11
CA LEU A 39 -1.27 -4.12 -0.11
C LEU A 39 -1.60 -2.99 -1.07
N LEU A 40 -1.59 -1.76 -0.57
CA LEU A 40 -1.81 -0.57 -1.36
C LEU A 40 -0.58 0.34 -1.30
N LEU A 41 0.05 0.55 -2.46
CA LEU A 41 1.16 1.47 -2.64
C LEU A 41 0.61 2.78 -3.20
N LYS A 42 0.76 3.87 -2.46
CA LYS A 42 0.32 5.21 -2.87
C LYS A 42 1.52 6.11 -3.04
N GLY A 43 1.55 6.88 -4.11
CA GLY A 43 2.52 7.93 -4.31
C GLY A 43 1.89 9.21 -4.82
N ARG A 44 2.44 10.32 -4.37
CA ARG A 44 2.12 11.65 -4.86
C ARG A 44 3.37 12.32 -5.40
N GLY A 45 3.19 13.13 -6.42
CA GLY A 45 4.23 13.78 -7.20
C GLY A 45 4.52 13.07 -8.51
N ASN A 46 5.31 13.74 -9.36
CA ASN A 46 5.61 13.24 -10.69
C ASN A 46 6.31 11.87 -10.60
N LEU A 47 5.87 10.95 -11.46
CA LEU A 47 6.41 9.57 -11.51
C LEU A 47 7.92 9.54 -11.78
N ASP A 48 8.44 10.52 -12.53
CA ASP A 48 9.85 10.67 -12.86
C ASP A 48 10.70 11.21 -11.69
N GLY A 49 10.07 11.56 -10.56
CA GLY A 49 10.75 12.07 -9.37
C GLY A 49 11.28 13.50 -9.53
N SER A 50 10.80 14.26 -10.52
CA SER A 50 11.26 15.63 -10.75
C SER A 50 10.99 16.54 -9.55
N SER A 51 12.03 17.30 -9.19
CA SER A 51 12.28 17.99 -7.90
C SER A 51 11.32 19.15 -7.56
N GLY A 52 10.29 19.39 -8.38
CA GLY A 52 9.25 20.40 -8.12
C GLY A 52 8.04 19.87 -7.36
N SER A 53 7.95 18.56 -7.09
CA SER A 53 6.81 17.96 -6.42
C SER A 53 7.18 17.51 -5.01
N VAL A 54 6.68 18.23 -3.99
CA VAL A 54 6.72 17.76 -2.58
C VAL A 54 5.78 16.56 -2.48
N GLY A 55 6.30 15.39 -2.80
CA GLY A 55 5.58 14.13 -2.86
C GLY A 55 5.73 13.30 -1.59
N TYR A 56 4.81 12.38 -1.35
CA TYR A 56 4.92 11.35 -0.32
C TYR A 56 4.65 9.97 -0.92
N LYS A 57 5.29 8.96 -0.34
CA LYS A 57 5.11 7.55 -0.69
C LYS A 57 4.62 6.82 0.55
N ASN A 58 3.42 6.26 0.48
CA ASN A 58 2.79 5.55 1.57
C ASN A 58 2.54 4.10 1.17
N ILE A 59 2.67 3.21 2.15
CA ILE A 59 2.34 1.79 2.03
C ILE A 59 1.27 1.49 3.08
N GLU A 60 0.21 0.82 2.67
CA GLU A 60 -0.93 0.48 3.50
C GLU A 60 -1.24 -1.01 3.39
N PHE A 61 -1.40 -1.68 4.53
CA PHE A 61 -1.84 -3.07 4.61
C PHE A 61 -3.25 -3.10 5.16
N THR A 62 -4.19 -3.65 4.40
CA THR A 62 -5.60 -3.77 4.77
C THR A 62 -5.95 -5.23 4.97
N PHE A 63 -6.21 -5.61 6.23
CA PHE A 63 -6.54 -6.98 6.63
C PHE A 63 -8.04 -7.29 6.58
N ASP A 64 -8.86 -6.25 6.50
CA ASP A 64 -10.31 -6.37 6.33
C ASP A 64 -10.82 -5.16 5.55
N LYS A 65 -11.11 -5.35 4.26
CA LYS A 65 -11.72 -4.33 3.41
C LYS A 65 -13.24 -4.48 3.57
N ARG A 66 -13.86 -3.51 4.23
CA ARG A 66 -15.33 -3.42 4.38
C ARG A 66 -15.99 -3.03 3.06
#